data_AF-A0AA50KNV1-F1
#
_entry.id   AF-A0AA50KNV1-F1
#
_cell.length_a   1.000
_cell.length_b   1.000
_cell.length_c   1.000
_cell.angle_alpha   90.00
_cell.angle_beta   90.00
_cell.angle_gamma   90.00
#
_symmetry.space_group_name_H-M   'P 1'
#
loop_
_entity.id
_entity.type
_entity.pdbx_description
1 polymer ?
#
loop_
_entity_poly.entity_id
_entity_poly.type
_entity_poly.pdbx_seq_one_letter_code
_entity_poly.pdbx_strand_id
1 'polypeptide(L)'
;MNEPLYRAVKTAGRLAETLENEPGPPVCLAVVDGSGALVYLYRMAGAPARLVAIATAKAYTAVRMGQPTQAFRERLERERLTLADFQDDGLTSLPGGWPLSLAGNLWPAWGSAAVPWPRMSGCAGAGSMA
;
A
#
# COMPACT_ATOMS: atom_id res chain seq x y z
N MET A 1 16.11 4.88 11.08
CA MET A 1 14.86 4.22 10.63
C MET A 1 13.99 4.06 11.86
N ASN A 2 12.80 4.69 11.90
CA ASN A 2 11.93 4.62 13.07
C ASN A 2 11.43 3.18 13.26
N GLU A 3 11.42 2.69 14.50
CA GLU A 3 10.93 1.36 14.92
C GLU A 3 9.65 0.88 14.19
N PRO A 4 8.60 1.71 14.04
CA PRO A 4 7.40 1.35 13.28
C PRO A 4 7.64 0.98 11.80
N LEU A 5 8.42 1.78 11.07
CA LEU A 5 8.70 1.58 9.65
C LEU A 5 9.55 0.32 9.43
N TYR A 6 10.52 0.08 10.32
CA TYR A 6 11.32 -1.13 10.30
C TYR A 6 10.46 -2.40 10.44
N ARG A 7 9.46 -2.39 11.33
CA ARG A 7 8.52 -3.51 11.46
C ARG A 7 7.69 -3.73 10.20
N ALA A 8 7.21 -2.65 9.58
CA ALA A 8 6.46 -2.74 8.32
C ALA A 8 7.29 -3.37 7.20
N VAL A 9 8.55 -2.96 7.05
CA VAL A 9 9.49 -3.55 6.08
C VAL A 9 9.74 -5.02 6.38
N LYS A 10 9.95 -5.39 7.65
CA LYS A 10 10.17 -6.78 8.06
C LYS A 10 8.95 -7.67 7.78
N THR A 11 7.74 -7.16 8.04
CA THR A 11 6.50 -7.88 7.73
C THR A 11 6.30 -8.01 6.22
N ALA A 12 6.60 -6.97 5.44
CA ALA A 12 6.55 -7.02 3.99
C ALA A 12 7.54 -8.03 3.40
N GLY A 13 8.73 -8.17 3.99
CA GLY A 13 9.71 -9.20 3.63
C GLY A 13 9.18 -10.62 3.87
N ARG A 14 8.59 -10.88 5.05
CA ARG A 14 7.96 -12.19 5.35
C ARG A 14 6.80 -12.53 4.41
N LEU A 15 6.00 -11.52 4.07
CA LEU A 15 4.91 -11.69 3.11
C LEU A 15 5.46 -12.02 1.71
N ALA A 16 6.53 -11.35 1.27
CA ALA A 16 7.21 -11.66 0.02
C ALA A 16 7.65 -13.12 -0.05
N GLU A 17 8.32 -13.61 1.00
CA GLU A 17 8.76 -15.02 1.11
C GLU A 17 7.57 -16.00 1.05
N THR A 18 6.45 -15.66 1.67
CA THR A 18 5.24 -16.50 1.62
C THR A 18 4.67 -16.54 0.21
N LEU A 19 4.58 -15.39 -0.46
CA LEU A 19 4.02 -15.26 -1.81
C LEU A 19 4.87 -15.94 -2.88
N GLU A 20 6.19 -16.06 -2.69
CA GLU A 20 7.04 -16.86 -3.59
C GLU A 20 6.68 -18.34 -3.59
N ASN A 21 6.18 -18.85 -2.47
CA ASN A 21 5.84 -20.26 -2.29
C ASN A 21 4.37 -20.57 -2.61
N GLU A 22 3.55 -19.54 -2.86
CA GLU A 22 2.15 -19.72 -3.22
C GLU A 22 1.93 -19.74 -4.74
N PRO A 23 1.07 -20.66 -5.26
CA PRO A 23 0.73 -20.67 -6.68
C PRO A 23 -0.11 -19.45 -7.06
N GLY A 24 0.38 -18.64 -8.00
CA GLY A 24 -0.32 -17.46 -8.49
C GLY A 24 0.46 -16.61 -9.48
N PRO A 25 -0.15 -15.53 -10.02
CA PRO A 25 0.56 -14.57 -10.83
C PRO A 25 1.62 -13.83 -9.99
N PRO A 26 2.77 -13.48 -10.57
CA PRO A 26 3.84 -12.82 -9.85
C PRO A 26 3.43 -11.41 -9.42
N VAL A 27 3.73 -11.05 -8.17
CA VAL A 27 3.32 -9.78 -7.56
C VAL A 27 4.50 -8.83 -7.35
N CYS A 28 4.18 -7.57 -7.03
CA CYS A 28 5.15 -6.57 -6.60
C CYS A 28 4.64 -5.90 -5.32
N LEU A 29 5.50 -5.82 -4.30
CA LEU A 29 5.28 -5.18 -3.02
C LEU A 29 6.09 -3.89 -2.95
N ALA A 30 5.48 -2.81 -2.47
CA ALA A 30 6.16 -1.54 -2.22
C ALA A 30 5.72 -1.02 -0.86
N VAL A 31 6.66 -0.50 -0.08
CA VAL A 31 6.45 0.18 1.19
C VAL A 31 7.04 1.57 1.10
N VAL A 32 6.24 2.55 1.47
CA VAL A 32 6.64 3.96 1.56
C VAL A 32 6.70 4.41 3.01
N ASP A 33 7.28 5.58 3.30
CA ASP A 33 7.15 6.23 4.60
C ASP A 33 5.98 7.23 4.64
N GLY A 34 5.84 7.94 5.76
CA GLY A 34 4.79 8.95 5.92
C GLY A 34 4.88 10.16 4.97
N SER A 35 6.00 10.36 4.27
CA SER A 35 6.13 11.37 3.22
C SER A 35 5.68 10.85 1.85
N GLY A 36 5.51 9.53 1.72
CA GLY A 36 5.26 8.85 0.46
C GLY A 36 6.55 8.41 -0.27
N ALA A 37 7.72 8.58 0.35
CA ALA A 37 8.99 8.13 -0.22
C ALA A 37 9.13 6.61 -0.13
N LEU A 38 9.64 5.96 -1.17
CA LEU A 38 9.84 4.51 -1.21
C LEU A 38 10.94 4.07 -0.24
N VAL A 39 10.62 3.10 0.62
CA VAL A 39 11.51 2.55 1.65
C VAL A 39 11.87 1.09 1.37
N TYR A 40 10.92 0.32 0.81
CA TYR A 40 11.14 -1.07 0.46
C TYR A 40 10.37 -1.41 -0.81
N LEU A 41 11.01 -2.17 -1.70
CA LEU A 41 10.40 -2.67 -2.92
C LEU A 41 10.82 -4.13 -3.09
N TYR A 42 9.84 -4.97 -3.34
CA TYR A 42 10.04 -6.36 -3.70
C TYR A 42 9.25 -6.67 -4.96
N ARG A 43 9.88 -7.32 -5.94
CA ARG A 43 9.24 -7.70 -7.20
C ARG A 43 9.55 -9.16 -7.45
N MET A 44 8.49 -9.99 -7.48
CA MET A 44 8.64 -11.41 -7.77
C MET A 44 9.25 -11.61 -9.16
N ALA A 45 10.01 -12.70 -9.31
CA ALA A 45 10.48 -13.12 -10.63
C ALA A 45 9.29 -13.33 -11.58
N GLY A 46 9.42 -12.89 -12.83
CA GLY A 46 8.33 -12.92 -13.81
C GLY A 46 7.31 -11.79 -13.70
N ALA A 47 7.34 -10.96 -12.65
CA ALA A 47 6.46 -9.78 -12.55
C ALA A 47 6.87 -8.71 -13.59
N PRO A 48 5.92 -8.20 -14.41
CA PRO A 48 6.17 -7.11 -15.35
C PRO A 48 6.70 -5.84 -14.68
N ALA A 49 7.62 -5.12 -15.33
CA ALA A 49 8.22 -3.91 -14.79
C ALA A 49 7.20 -2.83 -14.39
N ARG A 50 6.07 -2.73 -15.10
CA ARG A 50 4.96 -1.80 -14.77
C ARG A 50 4.40 -1.98 -13.37
N LEU A 51 4.52 -3.17 -12.77
CA LEU A 51 4.01 -3.42 -11.42
C LEU A 51 4.77 -2.65 -10.35
N VAL A 52 6.02 -2.24 -10.60
CA VAL A 52 6.79 -1.39 -9.69
C VAL A 52 6.12 -0.03 -9.53
N ALA A 53 5.79 0.62 -10.65
CA ALA A 53 5.11 1.91 -10.64
C ALA A 53 3.72 1.81 -10.01
N ILE A 54 2.97 0.75 -10.34
CA ILE A 54 1.63 0.52 -9.78
C ILE A 54 1.69 0.28 -8.26
N ALA A 55 2.59 -0.57 -7.78
CA ALA A 55 2.73 -0.87 -6.36
C ALA A 55 3.13 0.38 -5.58
N THR A 56 4.08 1.16 -6.11
CA THR A 56 4.55 2.40 -5.49
C THR A 56 3.44 3.45 -5.43
N ALA A 57 2.71 3.67 -6.53
CA ALA A 57 1.60 4.63 -6.57
C ALA A 57 0.44 4.25 -5.62
N LYS A 58 0.13 2.95 -5.50
CA LYS A 58 -0.86 2.46 -4.52
C LYS A 58 -0.42 2.73 -3.09
N ALA A 59 0.84 2.45 -2.78
CA ALA A 59 1.40 2.67 -1.46
C ALA A 59 1.40 4.17 -1.10
N TYR A 60 1.87 5.00 -2.03
CA TYR A 60 1.83 6.45 -1.96
C TYR A 60 0.41 6.98 -1.71
N THR A 61 -0.56 6.55 -2.52
CA THR A 61 -1.96 7.00 -2.41
C THR A 61 -2.57 6.62 -1.06
N ALA A 62 -2.31 5.40 -0.60
CA ALA A 62 -2.81 4.94 0.69
C ALA A 62 -2.31 5.82 1.85
N VAL A 63 -1.04 6.20 1.81
CA VAL A 63 -0.45 7.14 2.79
C VAL A 63 -1.04 8.53 2.65
N ARG A 64 -1.07 9.11 1.44
CA ARG A 64 -1.56 10.47 1.19
C ARG A 64 -3.01 10.66 1.59
N MET A 65 -3.84 9.66 1.33
CA MET A 65 -5.27 9.72 1.62
C MET A 65 -5.62 9.22 3.03
N GLY A 66 -4.67 8.61 3.74
CA GLY A 66 -4.90 8.02 5.06
C GLY A 66 -5.94 6.89 5.07
N GLN A 67 -6.22 6.28 3.90
CA GLN A 67 -7.24 5.25 3.73
C GLN A 67 -6.83 4.24 2.66
N PRO A 68 -7.41 3.03 2.63
CA PRO A 68 -7.14 2.05 1.58
C PRO A 68 -7.49 2.61 0.19
N THR A 69 -6.72 2.25 -0.84
CA THR A 69 -6.97 2.77 -2.20
C THR A 69 -8.31 2.30 -2.78
N GLN A 70 -8.86 1.20 -2.26
CA GLN A 70 -10.22 0.75 -2.55
C GLN A 70 -11.27 1.76 -2.03
N ALA A 71 -11.18 2.16 -0.75
CA ALA A 71 -12.07 3.16 -0.17
C ALA A 71 -11.91 4.53 -0.85
N PHE A 72 -10.68 4.88 -1.27
CA PHE A 72 -10.43 6.08 -2.07
C PHE A 72 -11.15 6.02 -3.42
N ARG A 73 -11.10 4.88 -4.12
CA ARG A 73 -11.84 4.68 -5.38
C ARG A 73 -13.35 4.85 -5.18
N GLU A 74 -13.91 4.23 -4.15
CA GLU A 74 -15.33 4.34 -3.83
C GLU A 74 -15.73 5.80 -3.53
N ARG A 75 -14.84 6.55 -2.87
CA ARG A 75 -15.03 7.98 -2.65
C ARG A 75 -15.07 8.77 -3.95
N LEU A 76 -14.13 8.52 -4.87
CA LEU A 76 -14.10 9.17 -6.19
C LEU A 76 -15.42 8.95 -6.94
N GLU A 77 -15.90 7.70 -6.96
CA GLU A 77 -17.16 7.33 -7.63
C GLU A 77 -18.39 7.99 -6.97
N ARG A 78 -18.45 7.98 -5.62
CA ARG A 78 -19.56 8.56 -4.85
C ARG A 78 -19.65 10.08 -4.97
N GLU A 79 -18.50 10.76 -4.89
CA GLU A 79 -18.42 12.22 -4.90
C GLU A 79 -18.27 12.80 -6.32
N ARG A 80 -18.23 11.92 -7.34
CA ARG A 80 -17.98 12.29 -8.75
C ARG A 80 -16.69 13.08 -8.93
N LEU A 81 -15.66 12.70 -8.17
CA LEU A 81 -14.32 13.27 -8.26
C LEU A 81 -13.47 12.44 -9.21
N THR A 82 -12.47 13.10 -9.76
CA THR A 82 -11.40 12.53 -10.57
C THR A 82 -10.08 12.66 -9.81
N LEU A 83 -9.05 11.91 -10.23
CA LEU A 83 -7.71 12.05 -9.66
C LEU A 83 -7.15 13.47 -9.85
N ALA A 84 -7.55 14.15 -10.92
CA ALA A 84 -7.10 15.51 -11.24
C ALA A 84 -7.54 16.55 -10.20
N ASP A 85 -8.65 16.31 -9.49
CA ASP A 85 -9.16 17.23 -8.47
C ASP A 85 -8.22 17.35 -7.26
N PHE A 86 -7.31 16.39 -7.08
CA PHE A 86 -6.33 16.37 -6.00
C PHE A 86 -4.99 17.01 -6.39
N GLN A 87 -4.80 17.37 -7.67
CA GLN A 87 -3.58 18.01 -8.19
C GLN A 87 -2.27 17.27 -7.81
N ASP A 88 -2.32 15.94 -7.80
CA ASP A 88 -1.18 15.07 -7.48
C ASP A 88 -1.12 13.91 -8.48
N ASP A 89 -0.18 14.00 -9.42
CA ASP A 89 0.02 13.01 -10.49
C ASP A 89 0.49 11.64 -9.97
N GLY A 90 0.94 11.56 -8.72
CA GLY A 90 1.36 10.31 -8.08
C GLY A 90 0.19 9.44 -7.60
N LEU A 91 -1.04 9.98 -7.61
CA LEU A 91 -2.20 9.26 -7.09
C LEU A 91 -2.74 8.21 -8.06
N THR A 92 -3.29 7.13 -7.50
CA THR A 92 -3.98 6.10 -8.27
C THR A 92 -5.24 5.63 -7.55
N SER A 93 -6.31 5.42 -8.32
CA SER A 93 -7.54 4.79 -7.85
C SER A 93 -7.51 3.26 -7.96
N LEU A 94 -6.37 2.68 -8.36
CA LEU A 94 -6.24 1.23 -8.46
C LEU A 94 -6.27 0.59 -7.07
N PRO A 95 -7.14 -0.40 -6.83
CA PRO A 95 -7.29 -1.00 -5.51
C PRO A 95 -6.09 -1.86 -5.12
N GLY A 96 -5.80 -1.89 -3.83
CA GLY A 96 -4.81 -2.77 -3.22
C GLY A 96 -3.79 -2.09 -2.32
N GLY A 97 -3.70 -0.76 -2.23
CA GLY A 97 -2.84 -0.12 -1.23
C GLY A 97 -3.57 -0.01 0.11
N TRP A 98 -2.86 -0.28 1.21
CA TRP A 98 -3.38 -0.11 2.57
C TRP A 98 -2.48 0.77 3.42
N PRO A 99 -2.97 1.80 4.12
CA PRO A 99 -2.17 2.54 5.08
C PRO A 99 -1.97 1.69 6.33
N LEU A 100 -0.76 1.72 6.86
CA LEU A 100 -0.42 1.19 8.16
C LEU A 100 -0.40 2.38 9.13
N SER A 101 -1.30 2.35 10.11
CA SER A 101 -1.31 3.32 11.21
C SER A 101 -0.56 2.72 12.38
N LEU A 102 0.53 3.34 12.80
CA LEU A 102 1.34 2.87 13.92
C LEU A 102 1.00 3.76 15.12
N ALA A 103 0.21 3.18 16.05
CA ALA A 103 -0.28 3.74 17.31
C ALA A 103 -1.27 4.93 17.24
N GLY A 104 -2.56 4.62 17.39
CA GLY A 104 -3.55 5.37 18.19
C GLY A 104 -4.01 6.77 17.77
N ASN A 105 -3.21 7.52 17.00
CA ASN A 105 -3.55 8.89 16.63
C ASN A 105 -3.84 8.95 15.13
N LEU A 106 -5.13 9.06 14.84
CA LEU A 106 -5.61 9.54 13.56
C LEU A 106 -5.06 10.98 13.39
N TRP A 107 -4.00 11.13 12.59
CA TRP A 107 -3.35 12.38 12.10
C TRP A 107 -2.27 13.05 12.99
N PRO A 108 -1.19 13.62 12.39
CA PRO A 108 -0.20 13.00 11.53
C PRO A 108 1.20 13.08 12.20
N ALA A 109 1.68 11.97 12.75
CA ALA A 109 3.07 11.82 13.15
C ALA A 109 3.64 10.58 12.48
N TRP A 110 4.24 10.80 11.32
CA TRP A 110 5.35 10.05 10.74
C TRP A 110 5.37 8.53 10.97
N GLY A 111 4.73 7.79 10.06
CA GLY A 111 4.92 6.36 9.99
C GLY A 111 3.91 5.61 9.15
N SER A 112 3.33 6.22 8.13
CA SER A 112 2.41 5.48 7.26
C SER A 112 3.24 4.66 6.28
N ALA A 113 3.23 3.36 6.46
CA ALA A 113 3.72 2.41 5.48
C ALA A 113 2.54 1.85 4.71
N ALA A 114 2.73 1.43 3.47
CA ALA A 114 1.68 0.75 2.74
C ALA A 114 2.23 -0.51 2.10
N VAL A 115 1.39 -1.51 1.92
CA VAL A 115 1.74 -2.72 1.18
C VAL A 115 0.64 -2.96 0.14
N PRO A 116 0.98 -3.37 -1.09
CA PRO A 116 -0.03 -3.84 -2.01
C PRO A 116 -0.58 -5.18 -1.48
N TRP A 117 -1.91 -5.26 -1.43
CA TRP A 117 -2.66 -6.37 -0.86
C TRP A 117 -2.36 -7.68 -1.59
N PRO A 118 -2.14 -8.79 -0.86
CA PRO A 118 -1.92 -10.09 -1.47
C PRO A 118 -3.21 -10.66 -2.08
N ARG A 119 -3.06 -11.75 -2.84
CA ARG A 119 -4.13 -12.55 -3.48
C ARG A 119 -5.12 -13.23 -2.49
N MET A 120 -5.19 -12.79 -1.24
CA MET A 120 -6.04 -13.38 -0.20
C MET A 120 -7.47 -12.84 -0.31
N SER A 121 -8.23 -13.35 -1.28
CA SER A 121 -9.69 -13.15 -1.40
C SER A 121 -10.46 -14.03 -0.41
N GLY A 122 -10.04 -14.04 0.86
CA GLY A 122 -10.63 -14.88 1.92
C GLY A 122 -10.62 -14.30 3.33
N CYS A 123 -9.95 -13.18 3.59
CA CYS A 123 -9.94 -12.54 4.90
C CYS A 123 -10.35 -11.07 4.80
N ALA A 124 -11.61 -10.83 4.45
CA ALA A 124 -12.31 -9.61 4.82
C ALA A 124 -12.52 -9.64 6.35
N GLY A 125 -11.47 -9.31 7.12
CA GLY A 125 -11.53 -9.39 8.58
C GLY A 125 -10.17 -9.54 9.26
N ALA A 126 -9.28 -8.56 9.10
CA ALA A 126 -8.23 -8.31 10.08
C ALA A 126 -7.88 -6.82 10.00
N GLY A 127 -8.75 -6.00 10.60
CA GLY A 127 -8.51 -4.58 10.78
C GLY A 127 -7.30 -4.33 11.68
N SER A 128 -6.70 -3.15 11.49
CA SER A 128 -5.84 -2.47 12.46
C SER A 128 -4.82 -3.36 13.17
N MET A 129 -3.69 -3.63 12.52
CA MET A 129 -2.53 -4.14 13.26
C MET A 129 -1.92 -2.97 14.06
N ALA A 130 -2.26 -2.96 15.34
CA ALA A 130 -1.65 -2.14 16.39
C ALA A 130 -0.15 -2.43 16.55
#